data_AF-A0A946QX57-F1
#
_entry.id   AF-A0A946QX57-F1
#
_cell.length_a   1.000
_cell.length_b   1.000
_cell.length_c   1.000
_cell.angle_alpha   90.00
_cell.angle_beta   90.00
_cell.angle_gamma   90.00
#
_symmetry.space_group_name_H-M   'P 1'
#
loop_
_entity.id
_entity.type
_entity.pdbx_description
1 polymer ?
#
loop_
_entity_poly.entity_id
_entity_poly.type
_entity_poly.pdbx_seq_one_letter_code
_entity_poly.pdbx_strand_id
1 'polypeptide(L)'
;MLNAITLIGLYLAPTGSKNVPGGEHIEETPFPPFDPTYFPSQIFWLLVSFFILYFLLSKIFLPKLSWAIEERSAKISDDIENAERMQRLAQDAETSYTESLALARTKSNRVAETTRQAVDAELKLEMDAENKKASIKAKAAEDHIKSIRNNAMKNLEIVASDVAQTAVESLTGSKVKIAEVKKAIKEG
;
A
#
# COMPACT_ATOMS: atom_id res chain seq x y z
N MET A 1 -73.15 -31.88 -18.11
CA MET A 1 -73.63 -33.25 -17.84
C MET A 1 -73.99 -33.31 -16.37
N LEU A 2 -75.29 -33.25 -16.09
CA LEU A 2 -75.90 -33.14 -14.78
C LEU A 2 -77.03 -34.17 -14.79
N ASN A 3 -77.00 -35.20 -13.93
CA ASN A 3 -78.16 -36.02 -13.58
C ASN A 3 -77.81 -37.12 -12.57
N ALA A 4 -78.38 -37.02 -11.36
CA ALA A 4 -78.89 -38.14 -10.54
C ALA A 4 -79.51 -37.60 -9.24
N ILE A 5 -80.42 -36.62 -9.38
CA ILE A 5 -81.42 -36.31 -8.36
C ILE A 5 -82.75 -36.59 -9.05
N THR A 6 -83.66 -37.27 -8.34
CA THR A 6 -85.05 -37.65 -8.70
C THR A 6 -85.23 -39.10 -9.15
N LEU A 7 -85.56 -40.01 -8.22
CA LEU A 7 -86.78 -40.85 -8.24
C LEU A 7 -86.79 -41.82 -7.04
N ILE A 8 -87.99 -42.19 -6.58
CA ILE A 8 -88.36 -42.99 -5.39
C ILE A 8 -88.47 -42.08 -4.14
N GLY A 9 -89.53 -41.29 -3.95
CA GLY A 9 -90.95 -41.69 -4.02
C GLY A 9 -91.29 -42.43 -2.72
N LEU A 10 -91.49 -41.74 -1.60
CA LEU A 10 -92.82 -41.36 -1.11
C LEU A 10 -93.84 -42.51 -1.22
N TYR A 11 -93.97 -43.30 -0.15
CA TYR A 11 -95.21 -43.98 0.18
C TYR A 11 -95.47 -43.82 1.67
N LEU A 12 -96.35 -42.87 1.98
CA LEU A 12 -97.06 -42.75 3.24
C LEU A 12 -98.29 -43.66 3.14
N ALA A 13 -98.51 -44.57 4.10
CA ALA A 13 -99.81 -44.78 4.75
C ALA A 13 -99.80 -45.96 5.74
N PRO A 14 -100.69 -45.95 6.76
CA PRO A 14 -100.43 -46.51 8.08
C PRO A 14 -101.34 -47.71 8.43
N THR A 15 -101.25 -48.10 9.71
CA THR A 15 -102.15 -48.97 10.50
C THR A 15 -101.79 -50.45 10.56
N GLY A 16 -101.55 -50.90 11.78
CA GLY A 16 -101.29 -52.31 12.08
C GLY A 16 -100.77 -52.55 13.49
N SER A 17 -101.48 -52.04 14.49
CA SER A 17 -101.33 -52.41 15.90
C SER A 17 -101.18 -53.92 16.10
N LYS A 18 -100.21 -54.34 16.91
CA LYS A 18 -100.34 -55.38 17.94
C LYS A 18 -99.13 -55.40 18.89
N ASN A 19 -99.48 -55.28 20.17
CA ASN A 19 -98.63 -55.30 21.36
C ASN A 19 -97.82 -56.59 21.53
N VAL A 20 -96.66 -56.48 22.22
CA VAL A 20 -96.28 -57.43 23.29
C VAL A 20 -95.52 -56.66 24.39
N PRO A 21 -95.84 -56.83 25.69
CA PRO A 21 -95.31 -56.02 26.78
C PRO A 21 -94.17 -56.69 27.57
N GLY A 22 -93.34 -55.87 28.23
CA GLY A 22 -92.71 -56.17 29.52
C GLY A 22 -91.28 -56.73 29.51
N GLY A 23 -90.38 -56.04 30.21
CA GLY A 23 -89.10 -56.58 30.69
C GLY A 23 -87.94 -55.60 30.60
N GLU A 24 -87.63 -54.92 31.70
CA GLU A 24 -86.37 -54.17 31.91
C GLU A 24 -85.16 -55.12 31.85
N HIS A 25 -84.18 -54.77 31.01
CA HIS A 25 -82.77 -54.96 31.30
C HIS A 25 -82.02 -53.72 30.78
N ILE A 26 -81.58 -52.86 31.69
CA ILE A 26 -80.67 -51.75 31.36
C ILE A 26 -79.32 -52.39 31.06
N GLU A 27 -79.11 -52.73 29.79
CA GLU A 27 -77.77 -53.02 29.29
C GLU A 27 -77.10 -51.66 29.12
N GLU A 28 -76.11 -51.35 29.97
CA GLU A 28 -75.26 -50.17 29.81
C GLU A 28 -74.50 -50.29 28.49
N THR A 29 -75.13 -49.93 27.37
CA THR A 29 -74.44 -49.80 26.09
C THR A 29 -73.40 -48.69 26.26
N PRO A 30 -72.09 -49.01 26.21
CA PRO A 30 -71.06 -47.98 26.29
C PRO A 30 -71.30 -46.99 25.15
N PHE A 31 -71.01 -45.71 25.39
CA PHE A 31 -71.21 -44.64 24.43
C PHE A 31 -70.78 -45.09 23.01
N PRO A 32 -71.68 -45.03 21.99
CA PRO A 32 -71.48 -45.68 20.69
C PRO A 32 -70.13 -45.46 19.98
N PRO A 33 -69.41 -44.33 20.11
CA PRO A 33 -68.09 -44.16 19.50
C PRO A 33 -66.93 -44.80 20.27
N PHE A 34 -67.14 -45.39 21.45
CA PHE A 34 -66.12 -46.09 22.25
C PHE A 34 -66.41 -47.59 22.36
N ASP A 35 -66.60 -48.26 21.23
CA ASP A 35 -66.63 -49.72 21.19
C ASP A 35 -65.19 -50.29 21.17
N PRO A 36 -64.74 -50.96 22.25
CA PRO A 36 -63.38 -51.47 22.37
C PRO A 36 -63.06 -52.61 21.40
N THR A 37 -64.07 -53.18 20.72
CA THR A 37 -63.91 -54.28 19.77
C THR A 37 -63.05 -53.89 18.55
N TYR A 38 -63.09 -52.62 18.13
CA TYR A 38 -62.34 -52.12 16.96
C TYR A 38 -60.95 -51.56 17.31
N PHE A 39 -60.66 -51.32 18.61
CA PHE A 39 -59.38 -50.74 19.05
C PHE A 39 -58.16 -51.59 18.66
N PRO A 40 -58.16 -52.94 18.75
CA PRO A 40 -57.00 -53.73 18.35
C PRO A 40 -56.64 -53.58 16.86
N SER A 41 -57.65 -53.53 15.99
CA SER A 41 -57.44 -53.33 14.54
C SER A 41 -56.92 -51.92 14.23
N GLN A 42 -57.49 -50.91 14.90
CA GLN A 42 -57.04 -49.52 14.75
C GLN A 42 -55.59 -49.35 15.24
N ILE A 43 -55.22 -49.96 16.37
CA ILE A 43 -53.86 -49.94 16.90
C ILE A 43 -52.91 -50.68 15.96
N PHE A 44 -53.32 -51.81 15.39
CA PHE A 44 -52.51 -52.54 14.41
C PHE A 44 -52.18 -51.66 13.19
N TRP A 45 -53.18 -51.02 12.57
CA TRP A 45 -52.94 -50.13 11.43
C TRP A 45 -52.19 -48.85 11.79
N LEU A 46 -52.42 -48.33 13.00
CA LEU A 46 -51.65 -47.21 13.54
C LEU A 46 -50.17 -47.59 13.63
N LEU A 47 -49.84 -48.75 14.19
CA LEU A 47 -48.45 -49.23 14.25
C LEU A 47 -47.87 -49.42 12.86
N VAL A 48 -48.59 -50.07 11.94
CA VAL A 48 -48.13 -50.27 10.55
C VAL A 48 -47.82 -48.94 9.87
N SER A 49 -48.74 -47.98 9.90
CA SER A 49 -48.54 -46.66 9.27
C SER A 49 -47.44 -45.85 9.98
N PHE A 50 -47.36 -45.93 11.30
CA PHE A 50 -46.33 -45.27 12.10
C PHE A 50 -44.94 -45.82 11.76
N PHE A 51 -44.77 -47.14 11.66
CA PHE A 51 -43.50 -47.75 11.27
C PHE A 51 -43.08 -47.39 9.85
N ILE A 52 -44.03 -47.35 8.90
CA ILE A 52 -43.76 -46.92 7.52
C ILE A 52 -43.28 -45.46 7.52
N LEU A 53 -43.99 -44.56 8.20
CA LEU A 53 -43.63 -43.15 8.32
C LEU A 53 -42.27 -42.97 9.00
N TYR A 54 -42.03 -43.71 10.09
CA TYR A 54 -40.77 -43.69 10.84
C TYR A 54 -39.60 -44.10 9.95
N PHE A 55 -39.75 -45.17 9.17
CA PHE A 55 -38.71 -45.63 8.26
C PHE A 55 -38.43 -44.59 7.16
N LEU A 56 -39.47 -43.95 6.64
CA LEU A 56 -39.35 -42.88 5.64
C LEU A 56 -38.58 -41.66 6.20
N LEU A 57 -38.95 -41.22 7.40
CA LEU A 57 -38.28 -40.10 8.08
C LEU A 57 -36.82 -40.42 8.40
N SER A 58 -36.59 -41.59 9.01
CA SER A 58 -35.26 -42.05 9.41
C SER A 58 -34.31 -42.17 8.22
N LYS A 59 -34.78 -42.74 7.11
CA LYS A 59 -33.91 -43.09 5.98
C LYS A 59 -33.86 -42.04 4.87
N ILE A 60 -34.84 -41.15 4.74
CA ILE A 60 -34.90 -40.17 3.63
C ILE A 60 -34.86 -38.72 4.13
N PHE A 61 -35.64 -38.36 5.15
CA PHE A 61 -35.75 -36.96 5.56
C PHE A 61 -34.59 -36.50 6.45
N LEU A 62 -34.22 -37.30 7.47
CA LEU A 62 -33.07 -36.99 8.34
C LEU A 62 -31.74 -36.87 7.58
N PRO A 63 -31.35 -37.80 6.69
CA PRO A 63 -30.08 -37.66 5.98
C PRO A 63 -30.03 -36.44 5.05
N LYS A 64 -31.16 -36.08 4.41
CA LYS A 64 -31.25 -34.86 3.58
C LYS A 64 -31.07 -33.59 4.40
N LEU A 65 -31.65 -33.54 5.60
CA LEU A 65 -31.50 -32.40 6.51
C LEU A 65 -30.06 -32.30 7.03
N SER A 66 -29.46 -33.45 7.39
CA SER A 66 -28.06 -33.51 7.81
C SER A 66 -27.11 -32.99 6.72
N TRP A 67 -27.32 -33.41 5.46
CA TRP A 67 -26.51 -32.95 4.33
C TRP A 67 -26.63 -31.43 4.13
N ALA A 68 -27.83 -30.86 4.26
CA ALA A 68 -28.02 -29.42 4.12
C ALA A 68 -27.33 -28.59 5.23
N ILE A 69 -27.27 -29.11 6.46
CA ILE A 69 -26.54 -28.48 7.57
C ILE A 69 -25.04 -28.56 7.33
N GLU A 70 -24.55 -29.73 6.92
CA GLU A 70 -23.13 -29.95 6.62
C GLU A 70 -22.67 -29.05 5.47
N GLU A 71 -23.42 -28.97 4.37
CA GLU A 71 -23.11 -28.11 3.22
C GLU A 71 -22.98 -26.63 3.63
N ARG A 72 -23.90 -26.15 4.47
CA ARG A 72 -23.83 -24.76 4.98
C ARG A 72 -22.62 -24.56 5.88
N SER A 73 -22.36 -25.49 6.77
CA SER A 73 -21.21 -25.44 7.68
C SER A 73 -19.89 -25.45 6.90
N ALA A 74 -19.77 -26.36 5.93
CA ALA A 74 -18.62 -26.46 5.05
C ALA A 74 -18.39 -25.17 4.26
N LYS A 75 -19.46 -24.60 3.68
CA LYS A 75 -19.37 -23.34 2.95
C LYS A 75 -18.96 -22.17 3.84
N ILE A 76 -19.50 -22.06 5.04
CA ILE A 76 -19.09 -21.02 6.00
C ILE A 76 -17.61 -21.19 6.37
N SER A 77 -17.16 -22.42 6.62
CA SER A 77 -15.76 -22.70 6.93
C SER A 77 -14.83 -22.34 5.77
N ASP A 78 -15.20 -22.69 4.54
CA ASP A 78 -14.44 -22.34 3.34
C ASP A 78 -14.42 -20.82 3.10
N ASP A 79 -15.56 -20.14 3.27
CA ASP A 79 -15.65 -18.69 3.16
C ASP A 79 -14.76 -17.98 4.21
N ILE A 80 -14.72 -18.49 5.45
CA ILE A 80 -13.85 -17.97 6.52
C ILE A 80 -12.37 -18.21 6.16
N GLU A 81 -12.01 -19.44 5.78
CA GLU A 81 -10.62 -19.76 5.40
C GLU A 81 -10.15 -18.91 4.23
N ASN A 82 -11.01 -18.72 3.23
CA ASN A 82 -10.72 -17.88 2.07
C ASN A 82 -10.62 -16.40 2.46
N ALA A 83 -11.50 -15.89 3.32
CA ALA A 83 -11.39 -14.54 3.84
C ALA A 83 -10.07 -14.32 4.59
N GLU A 84 -9.70 -15.23 5.48
CA GLU A 84 -8.42 -15.16 6.19
C GLU A 84 -7.22 -15.27 5.25
N ARG A 85 -7.28 -16.15 4.24
CA ARG A 85 -6.23 -16.29 3.21
C ARG A 85 -6.05 -14.99 2.46
N MET A 86 -7.15 -14.35 2.02
CA MET A 86 -7.12 -13.06 1.33
C MET A 86 -6.60 -11.95 2.25
N GLN A 87 -6.98 -11.95 3.52
CA GLN A 87 -6.47 -11.00 4.51
C GLN A 87 -4.96 -11.14 4.71
N ARG A 88 -4.46 -12.37 4.87
CA ARG A 88 -3.02 -12.65 4.99
C ARG A 88 -2.26 -12.19 3.73
N LEU A 89 -2.75 -12.52 2.54
CA LEU A 89 -2.14 -12.09 1.28
C LEU A 89 -2.13 -10.56 1.14
N ALA A 90 -3.21 -9.88 1.55
CA ALA A 90 -3.27 -8.43 1.53
C ALA A 90 -2.26 -7.80 2.50
N GLN A 91 -2.13 -8.37 3.71
CA GLN A 91 -1.20 -7.89 4.72
C GLN A 91 0.27 -8.13 4.34
N ASP A 92 0.57 -9.29 3.74
CA ASP A 92 1.90 -9.59 3.18
C ASP A 92 2.23 -8.63 2.02
N ALA A 93 1.27 -8.36 1.13
CA ALA A 93 1.45 -7.42 0.04
C ALA A 93 1.65 -5.98 0.55
N GLU A 94 0.90 -5.54 1.57
CA GLU A 94 1.08 -4.25 2.22
C GLU A 94 2.47 -4.14 2.85
N THR A 95 2.91 -5.19 3.54
CA THR A 95 4.23 -5.24 4.18
C THR A 95 5.34 -5.15 3.12
N SER A 96 5.28 -5.97 2.08
CA SER A 96 6.26 -5.91 0.98
C SER A 96 6.27 -4.57 0.24
N TYR A 97 5.10 -3.95 0.05
CA TYR A 97 4.98 -2.64 -0.57
C TYR A 97 5.59 -1.54 0.30
N THR A 98 5.29 -1.52 1.60
CA THR A 98 5.81 -0.54 2.55
C THR A 98 7.32 -0.68 2.74
N GLU A 99 7.84 -1.90 2.81
CA GLU A 99 9.28 -2.19 2.81
C GLU A 99 9.97 -1.68 1.54
N SER A 100 9.40 -1.98 0.37
CA SER A 100 9.93 -1.53 -0.91
C SER A 100 9.98 0.00 -0.99
N LEU A 101 8.93 0.68 -0.50
CA LEU A 101 8.88 2.14 -0.42
C LEU A 101 9.93 2.71 0.55
N ALA A 102 10.10 2.09 1.72
CA ALA A 102 11.12 2.48 2.69
C ALA A 102 12.54 2.30 2.14
N LEU A 103 12.80 1.19 1.46
CA LEU A 103 14.07 0.91 0.78
C LEU A 103 14.34 1.92 -0.35
N ALA A 104 13.34 2.24 -1.17
CA ALA A 104 13.46 3.23 -2.23
C ALA A 104 13.81 4.62 -1.68
N ARG A 105 13.13 5.06 -0.61
CA ARG A 105 13.41 6.32 0.08
C ARG A 105 14.82 6.35 0.67
N THR A 106 15.22 5.29 1.37
CA THR A 106 16.58 5.15 1.93
C THR A 106 17.63 5.19 0.82
N LYS A 107 17.42 4.48 -0.28
CA LYS A 107 18.33 4.48 -1.44
C LYS A 107 18.42 5.87 -2.08
N SER A 108 17.30 6.56 -2.26
CA SER A 108 17.28 7.93 -2.80
C SER A 108 18.07 8.89 -1.92
N ASN A 109 17.83 8.86 -0.61
CA ASN A 109 18.54 9.72 0.35
C ASN A 109 20.03 9.41 0.36
N ARG A 110 20.40 8.12 0.35
CA ARG A 110 21.80 7.69 0.28
C ARG A 110 22.46 8.20 -1.00
N VAL A 111 21.80 8.07 -2.16
CA VAL A 111 22.33 8.56 -3.44
C VAL A 111 22.52 10.08 -3.38
N ALA A 112 21.51 10.82 -2.93
CA ALA A 112 21.60 12.28 -2.80
C ALA A 112 22.76 12.71 -1.90
N GLU A 113 22.95 12.05 -0.77
CA GLU A 113 24.04 12.33 0.15
C GLU A 113 25.41 11.99 -0.45
N THR A 114 25.57 10.81 -1.05
CA THR A 114 26.82 10.43 -1.72
C THR A 114 27.18 11.36 -2.88
N THR A 115 26.18 11.82 -3.63
CA THR A 115 26.40 12.78 -4.73
C THR A 115 26.82 14.14 -4.18
N ARG A 116 26.19 14.64 -3.12
CA ARG A 116 26.61 15.90 -2.47
C ARG A 116 28.05 15.82 -1.99
N GLN A 117 28.40 14.73 -1.28
CA GLN A 117 29.77 14.53 -0.79
C GLN A 117 30.80 14.46 -1.92
N ALA A 118 30.46 13.78 -3.03
CA ALA A 118 31.33 13.70 -4.21
C ALA A 118 31.50 15.07 -4.88
N VAL A 119 30.41 15.81 -5.07
CA VAL A 119 30.43 17.17 -5.65
C VAL A 119 31.22 18.13 -4.76
N ASP A 120 31.03 18.10 -3.44
CA ASP A 120 31.77 18.95 -2.50
C ASP A 120 33.26 18.63 -2.51
N ALA A 121 33.63 17.36 -2.64
CA ALA A 121 35.03 16.95 -2.75
C ALA A 121 35.65 17.42 -4.07
N GLU A 122 34.96 17.26 -5.18
CA GLU A 122 35.40 17.72 -6.50
C GLU A 122 35.51 19.24 -6.55
N LEU A 123 34.54 19.97 -6.00
CA LEU A 123 34.57 21.42 -5.91
C LEU A 123 35.77 21.91 -5.10
N LYS A 124 36.06 21.29 -3.95
CA LYS A 124 37.26 21.64 -3.16
C LYS A 124 38.55 21.43 -3.95
N LEU A 125 38.67 20.31 -4.68
CA LEU A 125 39.84 20.04 -5.49
C LEU A 125 40.02 21.07 -6.61
N GLU A 126 38.95 21.43 -7.33
CA GLU A 126 39.02 22.43 -8.39
C GLU A 126 39.30 23.83 -7.81
N MET A 127 38.65 24.21 -6.72
CA MET A 127 38.92 25.48 -6.04
C MET A 127 40.38 25.59 -5.58
N ASP A 128 40.95 24.52 -5.00
CA ASP A 128 42.36 24.51 -4.61
C ASP A 128 43.30 24.59 -5.82
N ALA A 129 42.96 23.93 -6.93
CA ALA A 129 43.73 23.99 -8.16
C ALA A 129 43.67 25.38 -8.81
N GLU A 130 42.49 25.99 -8.88
CA GLU A 130 42.29 27.35 -9.38
C GLU A 130 43.01 28.37 -8.50
N ASN A 131 42.93 28.23 -7.17
CA ASN A 131 43.60 29.14 -6.24
C ASN A 131 45.13 29.07 -6.38
N LYS A 132 45.69 27.87 -6.60
CA LYS A 132 47.12 27.71 -6.95
C LYS A 132 47.47 28.40 -8.26
N LYS A 133 46.66 28.21 -9.32
CA LYS A 133 46.87 28.90 -10.61
C LYS A 133 46.79 30.43 -10.45
N ALA A 134 45.83 30.92 -9.68
CA ALA A 134 45.66 32.34 -9.40
C ALA A 134 46.87 32.91 -8.64
N SER A 135 47.36 32.22 -7.61
CA SER A 135 48.57 32.60 -6.87
C SER A 135 49.82 32.67 -7.76
N ILE A 136 50.01 31.69 -8.65
CA ILE A 136 51.13 31.70 -9.62
C ILE A 136 51.03 32.91 -10.56
N LYS A 137 49.83 33.19 -11.10
CA LYS A 137 49.60 34.34 -11.97
C LYS A 137 49.82 35.66 -11.25
N ALA A 138 49.36 35.78 -10.00
CA ALA A 138 49.57 36.96 -9.17
C ALA A 138 51.07 37.21 -8.95
N LYS A 139 51.82 36.17 -8.56
CA LYS A 139 53.28 36.27 -8.38
C LYS A 139 54.02 36.65 -9.66
N ALA A 140 53.65 36.06 -10.80
CA ALA A 140 54.22 36.41 -12.10
C ALA A 140 53.94 37.88 -12.48
N ALA A 141 52.74 38.39 -12.18
CA ALA A 141 52.40 39.78 -12.40
C ALA A 141 53.20 40.72 -11.47
N GLU A 142 53.36 40.36 -10.19
CA GLU A 142 54.19 41.11 -9.23
C GLU A 142 55.66 41.19 -9.70
N ASP A 143 56.24 40.07 -10.14
CA ASP A 143 57.60 40.01 -10.67
C ASP A 143 57.75 40.86 -11.93
N HIS A 144 56.75 40.84 -12.83
CA HIS A 144 56.74 41.66 -14.03
C HIS A 144 56.66 43.16 -13.70
N ILE A 145 55.78 43.56 -12.78
CA ILE A 145 55.68 44.95 -12.30
C ILE A 145 56.99 45.40 -11.66
N LYS A 146 57.63 44.54 -10.86
CA LYS A 146 58.94 44.83 -10.26
C LYS A 146 60.02 45.04 -11.32
N SER A 147 60.04 44.23 -12.38
CA SER A 147 60.95 44.39 -13.51
C SER A 147 60.72 45.72 -14.25
N ILE A 148 59.46 46.05 -14.57
CA ILE A 148 59.09 47.32 -15.22
C ILE A 148 59.51 48.51 -14.35
N ARG A 149 59.23 48.47 -13.04
CA ARG A 149 59.66 49.51 -12.08
C ARG A 149 61.18 49.68 -12.10
N ASN A 150 61.94 48.59 -12.01
CA ASN A 150 63.40 48.64 -12.01
C ASN A 150 63.95 49.22 -13.32
N ASN A 151 63.38 48.84 -14.47
CA ASN A 151 63.77 49.39 -15.77
C ASN A 151 63.41 50.88 -15.90
N ALA A 152 62.23 51.29 -15.44
CA ALA A 152 61.83 52.69 -15.41
C ALA A 152 62.78 53.52 -14.53
N MET A 153 63.16 53.03 -13.35
CA MET A 153 64.13 53.70 -12.47
C MET A 153 65.51 53.83 -13.11
N LYS A 154 66.00 52.77 -13.78
CA LYS A 154 67.26 52.84 -14.55
C LYS A 154 67.21 53.85 -15.68
N ASN A 155 66.10 53.89 -16.41
CA ASN A 155 65.90 54.85 -17.50
C ASN A 155 65.83 56.29 -16.96
N LEU A 156 65.17 56.51 -15.82
CA LEU A 156 65.16 57.80 -15.12
C LEU A 156 66.58 58.24 -14.68
N GLU A 157 67.40 57.32 -14.15
CA GLU A 157 68.81 57.63 -13.78
C GLU A 157 69.64 58.03 -15.01
N ILE A 158 69.42 57.39 -16.16
CA ILE A 158 70.07 57.75 -17.43
C ILE A 158 69.62 59.14 -17.89
N VAL A 159 68.30 59.39 -17.95
CA VAL A 159 67.76 60.69 -18.38
C VAL A 159 68.19 61.82 -17.44
N ALA A 160 68.17 61.59 -16.12
CA ALA A 160 68.64 62.56 -15.13
C ALA A 160 70.14 62.88 -15.31
N SER A 161 70.97 61.87 -15.59
CA SER A 161 72.40 62.07 -15.86
C SER A 161 72.63 62.89 -17.14
N ASP A 162 71.84 62.62 -18.19
CA ASP A 162 71.91 63.32 -19.49
C ASP A 162 71.48 64.79 -19.38
N VAL A 163 70.38 65.05 -18.66
CA VAL A 163 69.90 66.41 -18.36
C VAL A 163 70.91 67.16 -17.49
N ALA A 164 71.47 66.52 -16.46
CA ALA A 164 72.49 67.13 -15.60
C ALA A 164 73.78 67.46 -16.38
N GLN A 165 74.23 66.57 -17.27
CA GLN A 165 75.36 66.83 -18.15
C GLN A 165 75.07 68.03 -19.07
N THR A 166 73.91 68.05 -19.73
CA THR A 166 73.51 69.16 -20.62
C THR A 166 73.47 70.50 -19.89
N ALA A 167 72.96 70.51 -18.64
CA ALA A 167 72.94 71.70 -17.80
C ALA A 167 74.35 72.18 -17.43
N VAL A 168 75.27 71.26 -17.06
CA VAL A 168 76.67 71.60 -16.72
C VAL A 168 77.44 72.08 -17.96
N GLU A 169 77.24 71.46 -19.12
CA GLU A 169 77.84 71.90 -20.38
C GLU A 169 77.38 73.31 -20.76
N SER A 170 76.09 73.61 -20.55
CA SER A 170 75.52 74.95 -20.80
C SER A 170 76.07 76.03 -19.86
N LEU A 171 76.43 75.67 -18.61
CA LEU A 171 76.95 76.60 -17.60
C LEU A 171 78.47 76.80 -17.68
N THR A 172 79.24 75.77 -18.04
CA THR A 172 80.71 75.77 -17.98
C THR A 172 81.40 75.84 -19.35
N GLY A 173 80.64 75.63 -20.43
CA GLY A 173 81.14 75.67 -21.82
C GLY A 173 82.07 74.52 -22.20
N SER A 174 82.27 73.52 -21.34
CA SER A 174 83.17 72.37 -21.57
C SER A 174 82.42 71.05 -21.45
N LYS A 175 82.68 70.10 -22.38
CA LYS A 175 82.08 68.75 -22.36
C LYS A 175 82.62 67.92 -21.19
N VAL A 176 81.75 67.54 -20.26
CA VAL A 176 82.08 66.64 -19.13
C VAL A 176 81.69 65.21 -19.50
N LYS A 177 82.49 64.20 -19.11
CA LYS A 177 82.16 62.79 -19.39
C LYS A 177 81.03 62.28 -18.49
N ILE A 178 80.03 61.63 -19.09
CA ILE A 178 78.87 60.99 -18.42
C ILE A 178 79.29 60.07 -17.25
N ALA A 179 80.44 59.41 -17.34
CA ALA A 179 80.94 58.51 -16.29
C ALA A 179 81.28 59.23 -14.97
N GLU A 180 81.76 60.48 -15.04
CA GLU A 180 82.09 61.29 -13.85
C GLU A 180 80.82 61.88 -13.22
N VAL A 181 79.87 62.33 -14.06
CA VAL A 181 78.55 62.82 -13.62
C VAL A 181 77.77 61.72 -12.90
N LYS A 182 77.75 60.49 -13.44
CA LYS A 182 77.12 59.33 -12.78
C LYS A 182 77.76 58.94 -11.45
N LYS A 183 79.08 59.14 -11.31
CA LYS A 183 79.79 58.83 -10.05
C LYS A 183 79.46 59.87 -8.97
N ALA A 184 79.40 61.15 -9.33
CA ALA A 184 79.01 62.23 -8.42
C ALA A 184 77.56 62.12 -7.94
N ILE A 185 76.62 61.68 -8.81
CA ILE A 185 75.21 61.45 -8.43
C ILE A 185 75.05 60.28 -7.45
N LYS A 186 75.95 59.29 -7.47
CA LYS A 186 75.90 58.12 -6.57
C LYS A 186 76.57 58.33 -5.22
N GLU A 187 77.51 59.27 -5.12
CA GLU A 187 78.24 59.60 -3.88
C GLU A 187 77.57 60.74 -3.08
N GLY A 188 76.62 61.48 -3.67
CA GLY A 188 75.84 62.53 -3.02
C GLY A 188 74.39 62.16 -2.73
#